data_AF-A0AAP0N4L8-F1
#
_entry.id   AF-A0AAP0N4L8-F1
#
_cell.length_a   1.000
_cell.length_b   1.000
_cell.length_c   1.000
_cell.angle_alpha   90.00
_cell.angle_beta   90.00
_cell.angle_gamma   90.00
#
_symmetry.space_group_name_H-M   'P 1'
#
loop_
_entity.id
_entity.type
_entity.pdbx_description
1 polymer ?
#
loop_
_entity_poly.entity_id
_entity_poly.type
_entity_poly.pdbx_seq_one_letter_code
_entity_poly.pdbx_strand_id
1 'polypeptide(L)'
;MKVSFVPITPLLLLLFFFFTYSLAGNVTYDRRSLIINGQRKLLISASIHYPRSVPAMWPGLVQMAKEGGVDVIETYVFWNGHELSPDNYYFGGRYDLVRFVKIVQQAGMYLILRIGPFVAAEWNFGYIDSYHILLSF
;
A
#
# COMPACT_ATOMS: atom_id res chain seq x y z
N MET A 1 35.27 -36.14 -34.54
CA MET A 1 35.00 -35.13 -33.48
C MET A 1 33.53 -34.74 -33.58
N LYS A 2 32.67 -35.18 -32.64
CA LYS A 2 31.26 -34.76 -32.60
C LYS A 2 31.17 -33.52 -31.71
N VAL A 3 30.88 -32.36 -32.30
CA VAL A 3 30.58 -31.14 -31.56
C VAL A 3 29.11 -31.21 -31.16
N SER A 4 28.84 -31.45 -29.88
CA SER A 4 27.49 -31.46 -29.34
C SER A 4 27.02 -30.02 -29.10
N PHE A 5 25.94 -29.63 -29.78
CA PHE A 5 25.24 -28.37 -29.53
C PHE A 5 24.60 -28.41 -28.13
N VAL A 6 25.07 -27.55 -27.22
CA VAL A 6 24.41 -27.36 -25.92
C VAL A 6 23.23 -26.41 -26.13
N PRO A 7 22.00 -26.77 -25.78
CA PRO A 7 20.86 -25.87 -25.93
C PRO A 7 21.02 -24.69 -24.97
N ILE A 8 20.84 -23.47 -25.48
CA ILE A 8 21.00 -22.20 -24.76
C ILE A 8 19.72 -21.86 -23.94
N THR A 9 18.61 -22.52 -24.29
CA THR A 9 17.28 -22.38 -23.67
C THR A 9 17.22 -22.62 -22.14
N PRO A 10 17.86 -23.65 -21.55
CA PRO A 10 17.84 -23.83 -20.10
C PRO A 10 18.62 -22.73 -19.36
N LEU A 11 19.67 -22.15 -19.96
CA LEU A 11 20.42 -21.04 -19.38
C LEU A 11 19.60 -19.75 -19.37
N LEU A 12 18.87 -19.47 -20.45
CA LEU A 12 17.93 -18.35 -20.54
C LEU A 12 16.77 -18.47 -19.54
N LEU A 13 16.21 -19.68 -19.38
CA LEU A 13 15.18 -19.96 -18.38
C LEU A 13 15.71 -19.78 -16.95
N LEU A 14 16.94 -20.24 -16.69
CA LEU A 14 17.58 -20.07 -15.38
C LEU A 14 17.83 -18.58 -15.06
N LEU A 15 18.32 -17.80 -16.02
CA LEU A 15 18.50 -16.34 -15.89
C LEU A 15 17.16 -15.62 -15.66
N PHE A 16 16.08 -16.06 -16.33
CA PHE A 16 14.74 -15.53 -16.13
C PHE A 16 14.22 -15.84 -14.71
N PHE A 17 14.48 -17.04 -14.19
CA PHE A 17 14.16 -17.41 -12.81
C PHE A 17 14.99 -16.60 -11.79
N PHE A 18 16.29 -16.39 -11.99
CA PHE A 18 17.11 -15.57 -11.08
C PHE A 18 16.65 -14.10 -11.06
N PHE A 19 16.18 -13.56 -12.18
CA PHE A 19 15.64 -12.20 -12.23
C PHE A 19 14.34 -12.05 -11.43
N THR A 20 13.50 -13.08 -11.36
CA THR A 20 12.24 -13.03 -10.62
C THR A 20 12.41 -13.22 -9.11
N TYR A 21 13.48 -13.88 -8.64
CA TYR A 21 13.70 -14.15 -7.21
C TYR A 21 14.14 -12.95 -6.36
N SER A 22 14.54 -11.82 -6.96
CA SER A 22 15.09 -10.66 -6.22
C SER A 22 14.21 -9.41 -6.28
N LEU A 23 12.89 -9.55 -6.07
CA LEU A 23 11.96 -8.42 -6.06
C LEU A 23 11.26 -8.19 -4.71
N ALA A 24 11.89 -8.58 -3.59
CA ALA A 24 11.58 -7.89 -2.34
C ALA A 24 12.19 -6.50 -2.44
N GLY A 25 11.35 -5.47 -2.57
CA GLY A 25 11.82 -4.10 -2.70
C GLY A 25 12.68 -3.73 -1.49
N ASN A 26 13.97 -3.50 -1.72
CA ASN A 26 14.89 -3.14 -0.65
C ASN A 26 14.62 -1.68 -0.25
N VAL A 27 14.00 -1.48 0.91
CA VAL A 27 13.77 -0.16 1.51
C VAL A 27 14.75 0.02 2.67
N THR A 28 15.66 0.98 2.51
CA THR A 28 16.63 1.39 3.52
C THR A 28 16.61 2.91 3.64
N TYR A 29 17.43 3.46 4.54
CA TYR A 29 17.59 4.89 4.69
C TYR A 29 19.00 5.22 5.20
N ASP A 30 19.41 6.45 5.00
CA ASP A 30 20.55 7.02 5.70
C ASP A 30 20.21 8.42 6.21
N ARG A 31 21.23 9.18 6.65
CA ARG A 31 21.04 10.53 7.18
C ARG A 31 20.39 11.52 6.19
N ARG A 32 20.36 11.22 4.89
CA ARG A 32 19.90 12.14 3.85
C ARG A 32 18.56 11.74 3.24
N SER A 33 18.28 10.45 3.08
CA SER A 33 17.11 10.03 2.31
C SER A 33 16.66 8.60 2.60
N LEU A 34 15.42 8.32 2.19
CA LEU A 34 14.99 6.95 1.89
C LEU A 34 15.71 6.46 0.63
N ILE A 35 16.02 5.17 0.62
CA ILE A 35 16.64 4.46 -0.49
C ILE A 35 15.72 3.28 -0.83
N ILE A 36 15.12 3.32 -2.00
CA ILE A 36 14.20 2.29 -2.50
C ILE A 36 14.83 1.64 -3.72
N ASN A 37 15.07 0.34 -3.65
CA ASN A 37 15.74 -0.44 -4.71
C ASN A 37 17.09 0.17 -5.11
N GLY A 38 17.87 0.60 -4.11
CA GLY A 38 19.18 1.22 -4.30
C GLY A 38 19.15 2.67 -4.81
N GLN A 39 17.97 3.22 -5.08
CA GLN A 39 17.81 4.60 -5.56
C GLN A 39 17.38 5.53 -4.43
N ARG A 40 18.08 6.66 -4.26
CA ARG A 40 17.64 7.71 -3.32
C ARG A 40 16.36 8.35 -3.82
N LYS A 41 15.39 8.50 -2.94
CA LYS A 41 14.08 9.10 -3.25
C LYS A 41 13.75 10.20 -2.25
N LEU A 42 13.37 11.36 -2.78
CA LEU A 42 12.55 12.33 -2.06
C LEU A 42 11.10 11.95 -2.39
N LEU A 43 10.32 11.58 -1.38
CA LEU A 43 8.94 11.16 -1.57
C LEU A 43 8.01 12.33 -1.26
N ILE A 44 7.15 12.67 -2.21
CA ILE A 44 6.04 13.61 -2.00
C ILE A 44 4.78 12.79 -1.78
N SER A 45 4.10 12.99 -0.63
CA SER A 45 2.86 12.28 -0.30
C SER A 45 1.62 13.17 -0.41
N ALA A 46 0.48 12.55 -0.72
CA ALA A 46 -0.84 13.17 -0.61
C ALA A 46 -1.82 12.22 0.09
N SER A 47 -2.65 12.78 0.98
CA SER A 47 -3.60 12.00 1.76
C SER A 47 -4.90 11.76 0.99
N ILE A 48 -5.28 10.49 0.84
CA ILE A 48 -6.58 10.06 0.30
C ILE A 48 -7.16 9.01 1.25
N HIS A 49 -8.16 9.40 2.05
CA HIS A 49 -8.84 8.49 2.96
C HIS A 49 -9.93 7.71 2.21
N TYR A 50 -9.66 6.45 1.87
CA TYR A 50 -10.57 5.62 1.06
C TYR A 50 -12.03 5.60 1.56
N PRO A 51 -12.34 5.56 2.87
CA PRO A 51 -13.74 5.52 3.32
C PRO A 51 -14.50 6.84 3.13
N ARG A 52 -13.81 7.95 2.88
CA ARG A 52 -14.42 9.27 2.63
C ARG A 52 -14.90 9.45 1.19
N SER A 53 -14.69 8.47 0.32
CA SER A 53 -15.18 8.48 -1.06
C SER A 53 -15.73 7.10 -1.45
N VAL A 54 -16.50 7.03 -2.53
CA VAL A 54 -17.04 5.75 -3.00
C VAL A 54 -15.99 5.00 -3.85
N PRO A 55 -16.00 3.65 -3.89
CA PRO A 55 -15.00 2.85 -4.61
C PRO A 55 -14.79 3.23 -6.08
N ALA A 56 -15.84 3.72 -6.74
CA ALA A 56 -15.78 4.17 -8.14
C ALA A 56 -14.90 5.42 -8.33
N MET A 57 -14.70 6.24 -7.30
CA MET A 57 -13.88 7.46 -7.36
C MET A 57 -12.40 7.21 -7.15
N TRP A 58 -12.01 6.14 -6.44
CA TRP A 58 -10.63 5.90 -6.03
C TRP A 58 -9.62 5.91 -7.18
N PRO A 59 -9.86 5.24 -8.33
CA PRO A 59 -8.91 5.28 -9.44
C PRO A 59 -8.66 6.71 -9.96
N GLY A 60 -9.72 7.52 -10.09
CA GLY A 60 -9.61 8.90 -10.53
C GLY A 60 -8.86 9.78 -9.52
N LEU A 61 -9.13 9.62 -8.23
CA LEU A 61 -8.44 10.37 -7.17
C LEU A 61 -6.94 10.04 -7.13
N VAL A 62 -6.58 8.75 -7.19
CA VAL A 62 -5.18 8.30 -7.23
C VAL A 62 -4.48 8.80 -8.49
N GLN A 63 -5.15 8.74 -9.64
CA GLN A 63 -4.59 9.22 -10.90
C GLN A 63 -4.35 10.74 -10.90
N MET A 64 -5.30 11.53 -10.38
CA MET A 64 -5.13 12.98 -10.25
C MET A 64 -3.97 13.34 -9.30
N ALA A 65 -3.80 12.61 -8.19
CA ALA A 65 -2.65 12.82 -7.30
C ALA A 65 -1.32 12.53 -8.01
N LYS A 66 -1.26 11.43 -8.77
CA LYS A 66 -0.09 11.08 -9.59
C LYS A 66 0.24 12.15 -10.62
N GLU A 67 -0.77 12.65 -11.34
CA GLU A 67 -0.62 13.75 -12.33
C GLU A 67 -0.19 15.06 -11.66
N GLY A 68 -0.57 15.27 -10.41
CA GLY A 68 -0.10 16.35 -9.56
C GLY A 68 1.36 16.21 -9.07
N GLY A 69 2.07 15.15 -9.46
CA GLY A 69 3.49 14.94 -9.12
C GLY A 69 3.73 14.26 -7.77
N VAL A 70 2.71 13.62 -7.20
CA VAL A 70 2.82 12.86 -5.95
C VAL A 70 3.40 11.47 -6.23
N ASP A 71 4.30 10.99 -5.36
CA ASP A 71 4.87 9.63 -5.44
C ASP A 71 4.11 8.62 -4.55
N VAL A 72 3.51 9.13 -3.47
CA VAL A 72 2.97 8.31 -2.37
C VAL A 72 1.55 8.72 -2.03
N ILE A 73 0.64 7.75 -1.98
CA ILE A 73 -0.66 7.96 -1.35
C ILE A 73 -0.54 7.64 0.13
N GLU A 74 -1.12 8.47 0.98
CA GLU A 74 -1.24 8.22 2.42
C GLU A 74 -2.72 7.99 2.77
N THR A 75 -3.01 6.96 3.55
CA THR A 75 -4.35 6.75 4.10
C THR A 75 -4.30 6.28 5.54
N TYR A 76 -5.22 6.77 6.36
CA TYR A 76 -5.61 6.10 7.59
C TYR A 76 -6.39 4.83 7.29
N VAL A 77 -6.23 3.82 8.15
CA VAL A 77 -7.14 2.68 8.23
C VAL A 77 -8.15 2.97 9.30
N PHE A 78 -9.40 3.03 8.88
CA PHE A 78 -10.53 3.25 9.77
C PHE A 78 -10.93 1.86 10.34
N TRP A 79 -10.38 1.48 11.50
CA TRP A 79 -10.75 0.35 12.38
C TRP A 79 -12.25 0.10 12.75
N ASN A 80 -13.06 0.92 13.45
CA ASN A 80 -14.55 0.94 13.48
C ASN A 80 -15.34 0.61 12.21
N GLY A 81 -14.87 0.98 11.01
CA GLY A 81 -15.47 0.54 9.75
C GLY A 81 -15.06 -0.88 9.36
N HIS A 82 -13.96 -1.35 9.93
CA HIS A 82 -13.38 -2.67 9.77
C HIS A 82 -13.66 -3.65 10.91
N GLU A 83 -14.02 -3.22 12.12
CA GLU A 83 -14.43 -4.03 13.26
C GLU A 83 -15.72 -3.42 13.80
N LEU A 84 -16.87 -3.94 13.37
CA LEU A 84 -18.19 -3.38 13.71
C LEU A 84 -18.65 -3.78 15.13
N SER A 85 -18.07 -4.87 15.63
CA SER A 85 -18.19 -5.42 16.98
C SER A 85 -16.94 -6.28 17.24
N PRO A 86 -16.58 -6.61 18.49
CA PRO A 86 -15.42 -7.43 18.78
C PRO A 86 -15.36 -8.70 17.91
N ASP A 87 -14.22 -8.91 17.24
CA ASP A 87 -13.93 -10.03 16.35
C ASP A 87 -14.80 -10.11 15.07
N ASN A 88 -15.57 -9.07 14.75
CA ASN A 88 -16.43 -9.00 13.56
C ASN A 88 -15.87 -8.03 12.51
N TYR A 89 -15.10 -8.57 11.57
CA TYR A 89 -14.38 -7.77 10.61
C TYR A 89 -15.11 -7.52 9.28
N TYR A 90 -15.05 -6.28 8.78
CA TYR A 90 -15.68 -5.85 7.53
C TYR A 90 -14.66 -5.23 6.55
N PHE A 91 -14.58 -5.76 5.34
CA PHE A 91 -13.72 -5.24 4.25
C PHE A 91 -14.49 -5.04 2.94
N GLY A 92 -15.79 -4.73 3.04
CA GLY A 92 -16.66 -4.52 1.89
C GLY A 92 -16.89 -3.05 1.54
N GLY A 93 -17.47 -2.80 0.36
CA GLY A 93 -17.94 -1.48 -0.03
C GLY A 93 -16.85 -0.40 0.07
N ARG A 94 -17.13 0.69 0.80
CA ARG A 94 -16.18 1.80 1.02
C ARG A 94 -15.04 1.46 1.99
N TYR A 95 -15.15 0.34 2.70
CA TYR A 95 -14.12 -0.18 3.61
C TYR A 95 -13.31 -1.31 2.96
N ASP A 96 -13.33 -1.44 1.63
CA ASP A 96 -12.47 -2.41 0.92
C ASP A 96 -11.03 -1.86 0.79
N LEU A 97 -10.28 -1.99 1.89
CA LEU A 97 -8.89 -1.57 1.97
C LEU A 97 -8.02 -2.29 0.93
N VAL A 98 -8.25 -3.59 0.70
CA VAL A 98 -7.46 -4.40 -0.23
C VAL A 98 -7.62 -3.88 -1.66
N ARG A 99 -8.85 -3.57 -2.07
CA ARG A 99 -9.10 -2.97 -3.39
C ARG A 99 -8.45 -1.60 -3.52
N PHE A 100 -8.51 -0.77 -2.49
CA PHE A 100 -7.83 0.53 -2.50
C PHE A 100 -6.30 0.38 -2.65
N VAL A 101 -5.68 -0.50 -1.87
CA VAL A 101 -4.24 -0.80 -1.97
C VAL A 101 -3.86 -1.28 -3.38
N LYS A 102 -4.68 -2.15 -3.99
CA LYS A 102 -4.46 -2.62 -5.36
C LYS A 102 -4.55 -1.50 -6.39
N ILE A 103 -5.45 -0.53 -6.21
CA ILE A 103 -5.56 0.63 -7.11
C ILE A 103 -4.28 1.49 -7.03
N VAL A 104 -3.78 1.77 -5.82
CA VAL A 104 -2.51 2.51 -5.63
C VAL A 104 -1.33 1.74 -6.25
N GLN A 105 -1.28 0.42 -6.05
CA GLN A 105 -0.29 -0.46 -6.66
C GLN A 105 -0.34 -0.44 -8.20
N GLN A 106 -1.55 -0.54 -8.78
CA GLN A 106 -1.76 -0.50 -10.24
C GLN A 106 -1.38 0.86 -10.84
N ALA A 107 -1.57 1.95 -10.09
CA ALA A 107 -1.07 3.26 -10.47
C ALA A 107 0.47 3.37 -10.39
N GLY A 108 1.17 2.36 -9.86
CA GLY A 108 2.63 2.36 -9.69
C GLY A 108 3.13 3.33 -8.64
N MET A 109 2.28 3.68 -7.67
CA MET A 109 2.58 4.60 -6.59
C MET A 109 2.93 3.85 -5.31
N TYR A 110 3.66 4.49 -4.40
CA TYR A 110 3.86 3.97 -3.05
C TYR A 110 2.62 4.25 -2.19
N LEU A 111 2.50 3.51 -1.08
CA LEU A 111 1.44 3.68 -0.10
C LEU A 111 2.02 3.78 1.31
N ILE A 112 1.65 4.81 2.03
CA ILE A 112 1.82 4.89 3.49
C ILE A 112 0.49 4.53 4.13
N LEU A 113 0.49 3.40 4.84
CA LEU A 113 -0.68 2.93 5.57
C LEU A 113 -0.57 3.33 7.04
N ARG A 114 -1.44 4.21 7.49
CA ARG A 114 -1.52 4.66 8.88
C ARG A 114 -2.59 3.86 9.59
N ILE A 115 -2.19 2.67 10.03
CA ILE A 115 -3.04 1.75 10.76
C ILE A 115 -3.15 2.30 12.18
N GLY A 116 -4.36 2.68 12.60
CA GLY A 116 -4.64 3.16 13.97
C GLY A 116 -4.32 2.11 15.05
N PRO A 117 -4.83 2.32 16.28
CA PRO A 117 -6.29 2.32 16.44
C PRO A 117 -6.92 3.71 16.59
N PHE A 118 -6.15 4.74 16.94
CA PHE A 118 -6.61 6.13 16.99
C PHE A 118 -6.00 6.92 15.84
N VAL A 119 -6.84 7.64 15.09
CA VAL A 119 -6.38 8.43 13.93
C VAL A 119 -6.72 9.92 14.03
N ALA A 120 -7.54 10.31 15.02
CA ALA A 120 -8.22 11.60 15.11
C ALA A 120 -9.04 11.88 13.84
N ALA A 121 -8.36 12.28 12.77
CA ALA A 121 -8.85 12.40 11.39
C ALA A 121 -10.23 13.05 11.30
N GLU A 122 -10.52 14.03 12.15
CA GLU A 122 -11.82 14.73 12.24
C GLU A 122 -13.01 13.77 12.12
N TRP A 123 -12.85 12.58 12.72
CA TRP A 123 -13.81 11.48 12.70
C TRP A 123 -14.39 11.33 14.10
N ASN A 124 -15.64 10.88 14.20
CA ASN A 124 -16.32 10.78 15.49
C ASN A 124 -15.46 10.01 16.52
N PHE A 125 -15.23 10.63 17.68
CA PHE A 125 -14.38 10.15 18.78
C PHE A 125 -12.92 9.85 18.42
N GLY A 126 -12.42 10.47 17.35
CA GLY A 126 -11.05 10.26 16.90
C GLY A 126 -10.73 8.80 16.61
N TYR A 127 -11.79 7.99 16.40
CA TYR A 127 -11.77 6.63 15.90
C TYR A 127 -11.92 5.48 16.94
N ILE A 128 -11.94 5.76 18.25
CA ILE A 128 -12.13 4.69 19.26
C ILE A 128 -13.63 4.45 19.48
N ASP A 129 -14.09 3.22 19.25
CA ASP A 129 -15.46 2.83 19.57
C ASP A 129 -15.69 2.78 21.08
N SER A 130 -16.93 3.05 21.50
CA SER A 130 -17.30 3.17 22.92
C SER A 130 -16.93 1.94 23.75
N TYR A 131 -17.00 0.73 23.19
CA TYR A 131 -16.60 -0.49 23.90
C TYR A 131 -15.07 -0.60 24.11
N HIS A 132 -14.24 -0.01 23.26
CA HIS A 132 -12.79 0.07 23.51
C HIS A 132 -12.44 1.18 24.51
N ILE A 133 -13.25 2.24 24.58
CA ILE A 133 -13.15 3.26 25.64
C ILE A 133 -13.52 2.66 27.00
N LEU A 134 -14.56 1.82 27.06
CA LEU A 134 -15.05 1.22 28.29
C LEU A 134 -14.16 0.10 28.85
N LEU A 135 -13.36 -0.57 28.02
CA LEU A 135 -12.40 -1.59 28.47
C LEU A 135 -11.06 -0.99 28.97
N SER A 136 -10.92 0.33 28.91
CA SER A 136 -9.73 1.05 29.36
C SER A 136 -9.88 1.70 30.75
N PHE A 137 -10.98 1.40 31.47
CA PHE A 137 -11.26 1.83 32.85
C PHE A 137 -11.57 0.65 33.76
#